data_AF-A0A336KJ32-F1
#
_entry.id   AF-A0A336KJ32-F1
#
_cell.length_a   1.000
_cell.length_b   1.000
_cell.length_c   1.000
_cell.angle_alpha   90.00
_cell.angle_beta   90.00
_cell.angle_gamma   90.00
#
_symmetry.space_group_name_H-M   'P 1'
#
loop_
_entity.id
_entity.type
_entity.pdbx_description
1 polymer ?
#
loop_
_entity_poly.entity_id
_entity_poly.type
_entity_poly.pdbx_seq_one_letter_code
_entity_poly.pdbx_strand_id
1 'polypeptide(L)'
;MINKQKLVLFFFVFINFIVHSISLKITKFHVPSTVILDKKNSELNNVNLTCNYRYIRIERGFALKWYFNHRLIYIWSPKSGDFDIPRAFHPFTDHINVNRSINGVLELRNITQDLSGHYQCIVMTYEAFESKQAHLQVIIPEDDFILERIISPRFVEYRCAVNNIYPNPILSLRWSSPVIFSVTKYGLQGENGLFDVSESIYTSNRNALEANVSCEIQILNTNYSKILVFDEMESNTIEVS
;
A
#
# COMPACT_ATOMS: atom_id res chain seq x y z
N MET A 1 -57.67 31.77 10.03
CA MET A 1 -56.64 32.38 10.88
C MET A 1 -55.86 31.27 11.59
N ILE A 2 -54.68 30.92 11.09
CA ILE A 2 -53.80 29.94 11.74
C ILE A 2 -53.28 30.56 13.04
N ASN A 3 -53.52 29.89 14.17
CA ASN A 3 -53.19 30.38 15.50
C ASN A 3 -51.66 30.47 15.65
N LYS A 4 -51.13 31.69 15.80
CA LYS A 4 -49.69 31.96 15.93
C LYS A 4 -49.03 31.14 17.05
N GLN A 5 -49.78 30.81 18.12
CA GLN A 5 -49.27 29.95 19.20
C GLN A 5 -49.04 28.50 18.76
N LYS A 6 -49.90 27.93 17.90
CA LYS A 6 -49.71 26.58 17.36
C LYS A 6 -48.53 26.51 16.39
N LEU A 7 -48.28 27.57 15.63
CA LEU A 7 -47.13 27.66 14.71
C LEU A 7 -45.79 27.71 15.48
N VAL A 8 -45.72 28.50 16.57
CA VAL A 8 -44.53 28.60 17.43
C VAL A 8 -44.27 27.28 18.16
N LEU A 9 -45.31 26.62 18.67
CA LEU A 9 -45.16 25.30 19.32
C LEU A 9 -44.66 24.24 18.33
N PHE A 10 -45.17 24.25 17.10
CA PHE A 10 -44.73 23.34 16.05
C PHE A 10 -43.27 23.59 15.65
N PHE A 11 -42.86 24.86 15.55
CA PHE A 11 -41.47 25.24 15.28
C PHE A 11 -40.52 24.85 16.42
N PHE A 12 -40.94 25.00 17.69
CA PHE A 12 -40.14 24.58 18.85
C PHE A 12 -40.00 23.06 18.93
N VAL A 13 -41.05 22.30 18.61
CA VAL A 13 -41.00 20.83 18.56
C VAL A 13 -40.14 20.36 17.38
N PHE A 14 -40.23 21.00 16.21
CA PHE A 14 -39.38 20.68 15.06
C PHE A 14 -37.90 21.01 15.30
N ILE A 15 -37.60 22.15 15.93
CA ILE A 15 -36.21 22.52 16.28
C ILE A 15 -35.64 21.56 17.33
N ASN A 16 -36.41 21.15 18.35
CA ASN A 16 -35.95 20.13 19.30
C ASN A 16 -35.77 18.74 18.64
N PHE A 17 -36.53 18.42 17.59
CA PHE A 17 -36.35 17.19 16.82
C PHE A 17 -35.08 17.21 15.94
N ILE A 18 -34.72 18.36 15.39
CA ILE A 18 -33.52 18.52 14.53
C ILE A 18 -32.23 18.46 15.34
N VAL A 19 -32.25 18.80 16.65
CA VAL A 19 -31.05 18.97 17.47
C VAL A 19 -30.46 17.65 18.03
N HIS A 20 -31.05 16.47 17.77
CA HIS A 20 -30.56 15.21 18.37
C HIS A 20 -30.29 14.03 17.42
N SER A 21 -29.87 14.30 16.18
CA SER A 21 -29.44 13.25 15.24
C SER A 21 -27.91 13.21 15.05
N ILE A 22 -27.13 13.01 16.12
CA ILE A 22 -25.71 12.63 15.96
C ILE A 22 -25.66 11.11 15.79
N SER A 23 -26.04 10.61 14.62
CA SER A 23 -25.86 9.20 14.29
C SER A 23 -24.36 8.85 14.24
N LEU A 24 -24.03 7.59 14.53
CA LEU A 24 -22.70 6.99 14.36
C LEU A 24 -22.05 7.46 13.05
N LYS A 25 -20.80 7.94 13.13
CA LYS A 25 -20.07 8.42 11.95
C LYS A 25 -18.56 8.19 12.07
N ILE A 26 -17.95 7.65 11.01
CA ILE A 26 -16.49 7.64 10.85
C ILE A 26 -16.05 9.06 10.47
N THR A 27 -15.19 9.67 11.29
CA THR A 27 -14.72 11.06 11.16
C THR A 27 -13.37 11.16 10.46
N LYS A 28 -12.52 10.14 10.61
CA LYS A 28 -11.22 10.04 9.93
C LYS A 28 -10.95 8.59 9.61
N PHE A 29 -10.56 8.32 8.37
CA PHE A 29 -10.11 7.00 7.94
C PHE A 29 -8.80 7.15 7.18
N HIS A 30 -7.78 6.40 7.57
CA HIS A 30 -6.48 6.42 6.94
C HIS A 30 -5.86 5.02 6.92
N VAL A 31 -5.53 4.57 5.72
CA VAL A 31 -4.69 3.42 5.42
C VAL A 31 -3.66 3.96 4.43
N PRO A 32 -2.35 3.84 4.67
CA PRO A 32 -1.36 4.29 3.71
C PRO A 32 -1.54 3.52 2.40
N SER A 33 -1.45 4.20 1.27
CA SER A 33 -1.55 3.56 -0.04
C SER A 33 -0.39 2.59 -0.29
N THR A 34 0.77 2.88 0.31
CA THR A 34 2.01 2.15 0.07
C THR A 34 2.86 2.10 1.34
N VAL A 35 3.48 0.96 1.60
CA VAL A 35 4.49 0.77 2.64
C VAL A 35 5.70 0.09 2.02
N ILE A 36 6.86 0.74 2.09
CA ILE A 36 8.13 0.19 1.59
C ILE A 36 8.83 -0.47 2.78
N LEU A 37 9.12 -1.77 2.68
CA LEU A 37 9.80 -2.49 3.74
C LEU A 37 11.29 -2.12 3.80
N ASP A 38 11.75 -1.80 4.99
CA ASP A 38 13.16 -1.75 5.31
C ASP A 38 13.66 -3.18 5.58
N LYS A 39 14.51 -3.69 4.68
CA LYS A 39 15.13 -5.02 4.79
C LYS A 39 16.15 -5.11 5.92
N LYS A 40 16.72 -3.99 6.39
CA LYS A 40 17.75 -3.93 7.43
C LYS A 40 17.16 -3.78 8.83
N ASN A 41 15.98 -3.16 8.93
CA ASN A 41 15.35 -2.92 10.23
C ASN A 41 13.85 -3.24 10.21
N SER A 42 13.51 -4.45 10.67
CA SER A 42 12.13 -4.92 10.74
C SER A 42 11.24 -4.12 11.70
N GLU A 43 11.81 -3.45 12.71
CA GLU A 43 11.03 -2.64 13.65
C GLU A 43 10.48 -1.35 13.02
N LEU A 44 11.14 -0.85 11.96
CA LEU A 44 10.66 0.29 11.18
C LEU A 44 9.47 -0.05 10.28
N ASN A 45 9.15 -1.34 10.13
CA ASN A 45 8.06 -1.81 9.26
C ASN A 45 6.69 -1.85 9.97
N ASN A 46 6.55 -1.23 11.15
CA ASN A 46 5.25 -1.13 11.83
C ASN A 46 4.39 -0.01 11.21
N VAL A 47 3.09 -0.26 11.03
CA VAL A 47 2.18 0.67 10.35
C VAL A 47 0.88 0.83 11.13
N ASN A 48 0.47 2.08 11.33
CA ASN A 48 -0.79 2.41 11.98
C ASN A 48 -1.89 2.70 10.94
N LEU A 49 -2.96 1.90 10.98
CA LEU A 49 -4.21 2.24 10.31
C LEU A 49 -5.10 3.00 11.28
N THR A 50 -5.83 3.99 10.79
CA THR A 50 -6.67 4.86 11.62
C THR A 50 -8.13 4.82 11.15
N CYS A 51 -9.04 4.65 12.09
CA CYS A 51 -10.48 4.74 11.91
C CYS A 51 -11.11 5.44 13.12
N ASN A 52 -11.09 6.77 13.10
CA ASN A 52 -11.72 7.57 14.15
C ASN A 52 -13.21 7.68 13.89
N TYR A 53 -13.98 7.65 14.96
CA TYR A 53 -15.44 7.69 14.90
C TYR A 53 -16.01 8.56 16.01
N ARG A 54 -17.25 8.99 15.81
CA ARG A 54 -18.12 9.57 16.83
C ARG A 54 -19.39 8.75 16.92
N TYR A 55 -19.87 8.50 18.13
CA TYR A 55 -21.11 7.77 18.39
C TYR A 55 -21.75 8.31 19.68
N ILE A 56 -23.05 8.10 19.87
CA ILE A 56 -23.73 8.57 21.09
C ILE A 56 -23.59 7.48 22.15
N ARG A 57 -23.17 7.85 23.37
CA ARG A 57 -23.01 6.91 24.49
C ARG A 57 -24.28 6.13 24.89
N ILE A 58 -25.46 6.54 24.41
CA ILE A 58 -26.73 5.81 24.64
C ILE A 58 -26.90 4.62 23.69
N GLU A 59 -26.18 4.61 22.56
CA GLU A 59 -26.18 3.51 21.60
C GLU A 59 -25.47 2.30 22.21
N ARG A 60 -26.18 1.17 22.26
CA ARG A 60 -25.66 -0.07 22.87
C ARG A 60 -24.98 -0.93 21.82
N GLY A 61 -24.16 -1.88 22.28
CA GLY A 61 -23.56 -2.88 21.38
C GLY A 61 -22.47 -2.34 20.47
N PHE A 62 -21.74 -1.30 20.93
CA PHE A 62 -20.64 -0.74 20.16
C PHE A 62 -19.58 -1.82 19.83
N ALA A 63 -19.16 -1.88 18.57
CA ALA A 63 -18.00 -2.62 18.13
C ALA A 63 -17.27 -1.89 16.99
N LEU A 64 -15.94 -1.90 17.06
CA LEU A 64 -15.02 -1.54 15.98
C LEU A 64 -14.44 -2.84 15.41
N LYS A 65 -14.52 -3.03 14.11
CA LYS A 65 -14.02 -4.21 13.41
C LYS A 65 -13.11 -3.81 12.27
N TRP A 66 -12.00 -4.50 12.11
CA TRP A 66 -11.18 -4.42 10.92
C TRP A 66 -11.26 -5.71 10.12
N TYR A 67 -11.43 -5.55 8.82
CA TYR A 67 -11.44 -6.61 7.83
C TYR A 67 -10.27 -6.44 6.88
N PHE A 68 -9.63 -7.55 6.51
CA PHE A 68 -8.66 -7.63 5.43
C PHE A 68 -9.22 -8.53 4.34
N ASN A 69 -9.36 -8.01 3.12
CA ASN A 69 -9.94 -8.73 1.99
C ASN A 69 -11.25 -9.47 2.36
N HIS A 70 -12.15 -8.75 3.04
CA HIS A 70 -13.46 -9.24 3.53
C HIS A 70 -13.41 -10.28 4.68
N ARG A 71 -12.24 -10.57 5.25
CA ARG A 71 -12.11 -11.43 6.44
C ARG A 71 -11.88 -10.60 7.69
N LEU A 72 -12.62 -10.88 8.76
CA LEU A 72 -12.44 -10.20 10.05
C LEU A 72 -11.06 -10.54 10.61
N ILE A 73 -10.22 -9.52 10.81
CA ILE A 73 -8.85 -9.68 11.36
C ILE A 73 -8.73 -9.11 12.77
N TYR A 74 -9.61 -8.19 13.16
CA TYR A 74 -9.58 -7.57 14.47
C TYR A 74 -10.94 -7.08 14.92
N ILE A 75 -11.21 -7.16 16.22
CA ILE A 75 -12.36 -6.52 16.87
C ILE A 75 -11.93 -5.82 18.16
N TRP A 76 -12.51 -4.66 18.41
CA TRP A 76 -12.49 -3.97 19.69
C TRP A 76 -13.91 -3.57 20.09
N SER A 77 -14.29 -3.86 21.33
CA SER A 77 -15.59 -3.48 21.90
C SER A 77 -15.40 -3.20 23.39
N PRO A 78 -15.90 -2.05 23.89
CA PRO A 78 -15.92 -1.76 25.32
C PRO A 78 -17.04 -2.60 25.97
N LYS A 79 -16.68 -3.45 26.93
CA LYS A 79 -17.67 -4.13 27.77
C LYS A 79 -18.09 -3.24 28.94
N SER A 80 -19.35 -3.36 29.34
CA SER A 80 -19.80 -3.03 30.70
C SER A 80 -19.26 -4.09 31.66
N GLY A 81 -18.12 -3.83 32.29
CA GLY A 81 -17.48 -4.70 33.29
C GLY A 81 -16.04 -5.08 32.93
N ASP A 82 -15.11 -4.29 33.49
CA ASP A 82 -13.67 -4.48 33.76
C ASP A 82 -12.66 -4.94 32.69
N PHE A 83 -13.04 -5.35 31.48
CA PHE A 83 -12.05 -5.59 30.41
C PHE A 83 -12.57 -5.24 29.01
N ASP A 84 -11.88 -4.33 28.32
CA ASP A 84 -11.95 -4.21 26.86
C ASP A 84 -11.56 -5.56 26.25
N ILE A 85 -12.24 -6.02 25.19
CA ILE A 85 -11.85 -7.25 24.47
C ILE A 85 -11.28 -6.87 23.10
N PRO A 86 -10.06 -6.30 23.02
CA PRO A 86 -9.32 -6.25 21.77
C PRO A 86 -8.91 -7.68 21.40
N ARG A 87 -9.23 -8.11 20.18
CA ARG A 87 -8.90 -9.47 19.71
C ARG A 87 -8.49 -9.45 18.26
N ALA A 88 -7.30 -9.96 17.97
CA ALA A 88 -6.85 -10.30 16.64
C ALA A 88 -7.26 -11.73 16.27
N PHE A 89 -7.52 -11.97 14.99
CA PHE A 89 -7.89 -13.28 14.45
C PHE A 89 -6.82 -13.81 13.51
N HIS A 90 -6.68 -15.13 13.43
CA HIS A 90 -5.76 -15.78 12.49
C HIS A 90 -6.11 -15.41 11.03
N PRO A 91 -5.12 -15.15 10.15
CA PRO A 91 -3.67 -15.26 10.37
C PRO A 91 -2.99 -14.01 10.95
N PHE A 92 -3.74 -12.97 11.33
CA PHE A 92 -3.20 -11.68 11.76
C PHE A 92 -2.79 -11.60 13.24
N THR A 93 -2.91 -12.70 14.01
CA THR A 93 -2.58 -12.73 15.44
C THR A 93 -1.14 -12.25 15.72
N ASP A 94 -0.19 -12.61 14.86
CA ASP A 94 1.22 -12.21 15.00
C ASP A 94 1.55 -10.87 14.30
N HIS A 95 0.62 -10.37 13.50
CA HIS A 95 0.77 -9.13 12.73
C HIS A 95 0.04 -7.94 13.35
N ILE A 96 -0.74 -8.13 14.42
CA ILE A 96 -1.46 -7.05 15.10
C ILE A 96 -0.92 -6.88 16.50
N ASN A 97 -0.57 -5.65 16.86
CA ASN A 97 -0.30 -5.30 18.25
C ASN A 97 -1.60 -4.94 18.96
N VAL A 98 -2.20 -5.92 19.62
CA VAL A 98 -3.49 -5.79 20.32
C VAL A 98 -3.44 -4.69 21.39
N ASN A 99 -2.31 -4.50 22.08
CA ASN A 99 -2.16 -3.51 23.14
C ASN A 99 -2.13 -2.07 22.61
N ARG A 100 -1.71 -1.87 21.37
CA ARG A 100 -1.67 -0.54 20.71
C ARG A 100 -2.86 -0.31 19.76
N SER A 101 -3.65 -1.34 19.49
CA SER A 101 -4.77 -1.29 18.55
C SER A 101 -6.09 -0.88 19.20
N ILE A 102 -6.13 0.25 19.90
CA ILE A 102 -7.30 0.70 20.65
C ILE A 102 -7.91 1.97 20.03
N ASN A 103 -9.19 2.25 20.34
CA ASN A 103 -9.87 3.49 20.00
C ASN A 103 -9.74 3.93 18.52
N GLY A 104 -9.87 2.98 17.58
CA GLY A 104 -9.81 3.29 16.15
C GLY A 104 -8.44 3.10 15.50
N VAL A 105 -7.38 2.87 16.27
CA VAL A 105 -6.05 2.55 15.72
C VAL A 105 -5.92 1.04 15.56
N LEU A 106 -5.30 0.60 14.46
CA LEU A 106 -4.82 -0.76 14.26
C LEU A 106 -3.32 -0.70 13.93
N GLU A 107 -2.47 -1.15 14.85
CA GLU A 107 -1.03 -1.22 14.60
C GLU A 107 -0.70 -2.60 14.00
N LEU A 108 -0.30 -2.58 12.73
CA LEU A 108 0.28 -3.72 12.03
C LEU A 108 1.78 -3.79 12.33
N ARG A 109 2.28 -5.00 12.58
CA ARG A 109 3.70 -5.33 12.81
C ARG A 109 4.12 -6.50 11.95
N ASN A 110 5.43 -6.72 11.83
CA ASN A 110 6.00 -7.81 11.04
C ASN A 110 5.40 -7.85 9.62
N ILE A 111 5.34 -6.69 8.96
CA ILE A 111 4.64 -6.59 7.68
C ILE A 111 5.37 -7.42 6.63
N THR A 112 4.60 -8.22 5.90
CA THR A 112 5.06 -9.02 4.75
C THR A 112 4.24 -8.66 3.51
N GLN A 113 4.67 -9.13 2.35
CA GLN A 113 3.96 -8.90 1.09
C GLN A 113 2.49 -9.36 1.10
N ASP A 114 2.18 -10.41 1.87
CA ASP A 114 0.84 -11.01 2.00
C ASP A 114 -0.16 -10.11 2.72
N LEU A 115 0.33 -9.05 3.37
CA LEU A 115 -0.50 -8.02 4.00
C LEU A 115 -0.92 -6.92 3.02
N SER A 116 -0.55 -7.03 1.73
CA SER A 116 -1.10 -6.19 0.66
C SER A 116 -2.58 -6.52 0.42
N GLY A 117 -3.45 -5.52 0.42
CA GLY A 117 -4.86 -5.74 0.20
C GLY A 117 -5.78 -4.66 0.72
N HIS A 118 -7.07 -4.96 0.74
CA HIS A 118 -8.11 -4.02 1.15
C HIS A 118 -8.36 -4.12 2.65
N TYR A 119 -8.07 -3.04 3.35
CA TYR A 119 -8.37 -2.87 4.77
C TYR A 119 -9.66 -2.08 4.91
N GLN A 120 -10.62 -2.66 5.63
CA GLN A 120 -11.92 -2.07 5.87
C GLN A 120 -12.17 -1.94 7.36
N CYS A 121 -12.49 -0.73 7.79
CA CYS A 121 -12.99 -0.47 9.14
C CYS A 121 -14.52 -0.45 9.10
N ILE A 122 -15.14 -1.19 10.01
CA ILE A 122 -16.58 -1.12 10.29
C ILE A 122 -16.75 -0.71 11.74
N VAL A 123 -17.48 0.38 11.96
CA VAL A 123 -17.93 0.79 13.29
C VAL A 123 -19.42 0.52 13.34
N MET A 124 -19.91 -0.11 14.40
CA MET A 124 -21.32 -0.49 14.53
C MET A 124 -21.82 -0.38 15.97
N THR A 125 -23.10 -0.12 16.11
CA THR A 125 -23.91 -0.27 17.32
C THR A 125 -25.08 -1.21 16.98
N TYR A 126 -26.07 -1.36 17.88
CA TYR A 126 -27.30 -2.08 17.53
C TYR A 126 -28.18 -1.31 16.55
N GLU A 127 -28.06 0.01 16.52
CA GLU A 127 -28.95 0.90 15.77
C GLU A 127 -28.35 1.39 14.44
N ALA A 128 -27.02 1.43 14.31
CA ALA A 128 -26.33 1.97 13.14
C ALA A 128 -25.00 1.27 12.84
N PHE A 129 -24.55 1.36 11.59
CA PHE A 129 -23.19 0.99 11.21
C PHE A 129 -22.63 1.92 10.14
N GLU A 130 -21.32 2.08 10.13
CA GLU A 130 -20.54 2.88 9.18
C GLU A 130 -19.32 2.08 8.73
N SER A 131 -18.92 2.27 7.47
CA SER A 131 -17.83 1.51 6.88
C SER A 131 -16.97 2.37 5.95
N LYS A 132 -15.65 2.19 6.04
CA LYS A 132 -14.66 2.76 5.10
C LYS A 132 -13.62 1.71 4.75
N GLN A 133 -13.15 1.75 3.50
CA GLN A 133 -12.15 0.82 2.98
C GLN A 133 -11.12 1.57 2.14
N ALA A 134 -9.88 1.09 2.19
CA ALA A 134 -8.80 1.52 1.31
C ALA A 134 -7.83 0.35 1.07
N HIS A 135 -7.06 0.45 -0.02
CA HIS A 135 -6.06 -0.52 -0.38
C HIS A 135 -4.69 -0.10 0.17
N LEU A 136 -3.94 -1.07 0.70
CA LEU A 136 -2.53 -0.95 1.08
C LEU A 136 -1.70 -1.87 0.17
N GLN A 137 -0.71 -1.29 -0.51
CA GLN A 137 0.31 -2.05 -1.24
C GLN A 137 1.61 -2.12 -0.42
N VAL A 138 2.06 -3.33 -0.10
CA VAL A 138 3.41 -3.53 0.47
C VAL A 138 4.42 -3.62 -0.68
N ILE A 139 5.55 -2.93 -0.54
CA ILE A 139 6.67 -2.98 -1.47
C ILE A 139 7.88 -3.57 -0.77
N ILE A 140 8.45 -4.60 -1.36
CA ILE A 140 9.77 -5.10 -1.01
C ILE A 140 10.72 -4.51 -2.06
N PRO A 141 11.59 -3.55 -1.70
CA PRO A 141 12.49 -2.93 -2.67
C PRO A 141 13.47 -3.97 -3.22
N GLU A 142 13.98 -3.75 -4.43
CA GLU A 142 15.00 -4.61 -5.03
C GLU A 142 16.24 -4.74 -4.16
N ASP A 143 16.91 -5.90 -4.21
CA ASP A 143 18.24 -6.07 -3.62
C ASP A 143 19.30 -5.41 -4.48
N ASP A 144 19.22 -5.65 -5.79
CA ASP A 144 20.13 -5.12 -6.79
C ASP A 144 19.34 -4.38 -7.88
N PHE A 145 19.88 -3.24 -8.31
CA PHE A 145 19.44 -2.53 -9.50
C PHE A 145 20.64 -2.32 -10.41
N ILE A 146 20.70 -3.08 -11.49
CA ILE A 146 21.85 -3.16 -12.37
C ILE A 146 21.48 -2.57 -13.73
N LEU A 147 22.34 -1.70 -14.24
CA LEU A 147 22.36 -1.26 -15.62
C LEU A 147 23.78 -1.45 -16.14
N GLU A 148 23.95 -2.34 -17.09
CA GLU A 148 25.27 -2.72 -17.59
C GLU A 148 25.29 -2.81 -19.11
N ARG A 149 26.51 -2.75 -19.64
CA ARG A 149 26.78 -2.83 -21.07
C ARG A 149 27.63 -4.05 -21.36
N ILE A 150 27.13 -4.92 -22.23
CA ILE A 150 27.81 -6.13 -22.68
C ILE A 150 28.22 -5.93 -24.13
N ILE A 151 29.52 -6.02 -24.41
CA ILE A 151 30.09 -5.81 -25.73
C ILE A 151 30.49 -7.17 -26.32
N SER A 152 29.89 -7.49 -27.46
CA SER A 152 30.21 -8.66 -28.28
C SER A 152 30.74 -8.19 -29.65
N PRO A 153 31.53 -9.00 -30.37
CA PRO A 153 31.97 -8.67 -31.72
C PRO A 153 30.83 -8.34 -32.70
N ARG A 154 29.60 -8.84 -32.44
CA ARG A 154 28.44 -8.69 -33.34
C ARG A 154 27.42 -7.65 -32.87
N PHE A 155 27.37 -7.35 -31.58
CA PHE A 155 26.35 -6.48 -31.00
C PHE A 155 26.84 -5.85 -29.68
N VAL A 156 26.20 -4.74 -29.33
CA VAL A 156 26.22 -4.18 -27.98
C VAL A 156 24.86 -4.45 -27.35
N GLU A 157 24.85 -4.98 -26.14
CA GLU A 157 23.66 -5.15 -25.32
C GLU A 157 23.73 -4.17 -24.15
N TYR A 158 22.63 -3.47 -23.92
CA TYR A 158 22.38 -2.80 -22.66
C TYR A 158 21.33 -3.58 -21.90
N ARG A 159 21.72 -4.06 -20.72
CA ARG A 159 20.88 -4.90 -19.87
C ARG A 159 20.55 -4.13 -18.61
N CYS A 160 19.26 -3.94 -18.36
CA CYS A 160 18.74 -3.48 -17.09
C CYS A 160 18.12 -4.67 -16.35
N ALA A 161 18.50 -4.88 -15.10
CA ALA A 161 17.98 -5.97 -14.28
C ALA A 161 17.75 -5.54 -12.84
N VAL A 162 16.71 -6.10 -12.24
CA VAL A 162 16.41 -5.95 -10.81
C VAL A 162 16.03 -7.29 -10.22
N ASN A 163 16.48 -7.54 -8.98
CA ASN A 163 16.28 -8.82 -8.31
C ASN A 163 15.52 -8.65 -6.98
N ASN A 164 14.77 -9.68 -6.59
CA ASN A 164 14.09 -9.79 -5.30
C ASN A 164 13.21 -8.58 -4.94
N ILE A 165 12.42 -8.09 -5.90
CA ILE A 165 11.48 -6.97 -5.73
C ILE A 165 10.02 -7.47 -5.71
N TYR A 166 9.17 -6.82 -4.92
CA TYR A 166 7.72 -7.08 -4.92
C TYR A 166 6.95 -5.76 -4.85
N PRO A 167 5.80 -5.64 -5.55
CA PRO A 167 5.23 -6.59 -6.51
C PRO A 167 6.01 -6.58 -7.84
N ASN A 168 5.50 -7.28 -8.87
CA ASN A 168 6.12 -7.30 -10.20
C ASN A 168 6.31 -5.86 -10.73
N PRO A 169 7.56 -5.41 -10.95
CA PRO A 169 7.81 -4.04 -11.41
C PRO A 169 7.70 -3.92 -12.93
N ILE A 170 7.54 -2.68 -13.37
CA ILE A 170 7.72 -2.29 -14.76
C ILE A 170 9.14 -1.75 -14.90
N LEU A 171 9.95 -2.40 -15.73
CA LEU A 171 11.20 -1.84 -16.23
C LEU A 171 10.95 -1.06 -17.51
N SER A 172 11.61 0.10 -17.60
CA SER A 172 11.63 0.95 -18.78
C SER A 172 13.07 1.33 -19.12
N LEU A 173 13.68 0.57 -20.03
CA LEU A 173 14.98 0.91 -20.58
C LEU A 173 14.84 1.99 -21.66
N ARG A 174 15.31 3.20 -21.34
CA ARG A 174 15.32 4.38 -22.22
C ARG A 174 16.68 4.54 -22.88
N TRP A 175 16.65 4.92 -24.15
CA TRP A 175 17.80 4.90 -25.04
C TRP A 175 17.73 6.04 -26.05
N SER A 176 18.85 6.72 -26.31
CA SER A 176 18.88 7.91 -27.18
C SER A 176 19.29 7.65 -28.64
N SER A 177 19.73 6.44 -29.01
CA SER A 177 20.13 6.14 -30.40
C SER A 177 18.96 5.54 -31.21
N PRO A 178 18.79 5.92 -32.48
CA PRO A 178 17.62 5.51 -33.26
C PRO A 178 17.67 4.05 -33.73
N VAL A 179 18.79 3.34 -33.57
CA VAL A 179 18.99 2.00 -34.13
C VAL A 179 18.87 0.95 -33.04
N ILE A 180 17.68 0.36 -32.94
CA ILE A 180 17.39 -0.81 -32.10
C ILE A 180 17.28 -2.03 -33.00
N PHE A 181 18.05 -3.08 -32.71
CA PHE A 181 17.94 -4.36 -33.40
C PHE A 181 16.85 -5.24 -32.78
N SER A 182 16.84 -5.36 -31.45
CA SER A 182 15.82 -6.12 -30.71
C SER A 182 15.70 -5.66 -29.27
N VAL A 183 14.53 -5.91 -28.67
CA VAL A 183 14.25 -5.72 -27.24
C VAL A 183 13.77 -7.05 -26.67
N THR A 184 14.36 -7.48 -25.55
CA THR A 184 13.93 -8.68 -24.84
C THR A 184 13.54 -8.34 -23.41
N LYS A 185 12.42 -8.90 -22.95
CA LYS A 185 11.96 -8.79 -21.56
C LYS A 185 11.98 -10.17 -20.95
N TYR A 186 12.52 -10.26 -19.74
CA TYR A 186 12.50 -11.45 -18.92
C TYR A 186 11.88 -11.09 -17.57
N GLY A 187 11.09 -12.01 -17.02
CA GLY A 187 10.52 -11.87 -15.70
C GLY A 187 10.21 -13.23 -15.12
N LEU A 188 10.69 -13.47 -13.92
CA LEU A 188 10.46 -14.69 -13.16
C LEU A 188 9.98 -14.31 -11.76
N GLN A 189 9.00 -15.05 -11.25
CA GLN A 189 8.61 -14.98 -9.85
C GLN A 189 9.23 -16.18 -9.12
N GLY A 190 10.03 -15.91 -8.08
CA GLY A 190 10.58 -16.94 -7.21
C GLY A 190 9.50 -17.56 -6.31
N GLU A 191 9.82 -18.69 -5.68
CA GLU A 191 8.91 -19.36 -4.73
C GLU A 191 8.58 -18.49 -3.50
N ASN A 192 9.46 -17.55 -3.17
CA ASN A 192 9.25 -16.53 -2.13
C ASN A 192 8.27 -15.41 -2.57
N GLY A 193 7.76 -15.45 -3.80
CA GLY A 193 6.84 -14.45 -4.36
C GLY A 193 7.51 -13.18 -4.88
N LEU A 194 8.83 -13.03 -4.72
CA LEU A 194 9.60 -11.90 -5.25
C LEU A 194 9.89 -12.08 -6.74
N PHE A 195 10.13 -10.97 -7.43
CA PHE A 195 10.37 -10.93 -8.87
C PHE A 195 11.82 -10.61 -9.18
N ASP A 196 12.36 -11.35 -10.16
CA ASP A 196 13.58 -11.01 -10.87
C ASP A 196 13.19 -10.66 -12.30
N VAL A 197 13.44 -9.42 -12.73
CA VAL A 197 13.06 -8.95 -14.06
C VAL A 197 14.22 -8.25 -14.74
N SER A 198 14.30 -8.40 -16.07
CA SER A 198 15.28 -7.71 -16.88
C SER A 198 14.72 -7.27 -18.23
N GLU A 199 15.24 -6.15 -18.72
CA GLU A 199 14.99 -5.65 -20.07
C GLU A 199 16.34 -5.40 -20.75
N SER A 200 16.52 -5.99 -21.93
CA SER A 200 17.74 -5.81 -22.74
C SER A 200 17.43 -5.19 -24.09
N ILE A 201 18.25 -4.22 -24.49
CA ILE A 201 18.28 -3.67 -25.85
C ILE A 201 19.57 -4.13 -26.52
N TYR A 202 19.42 -4.66 -27.74
CA TYR A 202 20.54 -5.07 -28.58
C TYR A 202 20.66 -4.12 -29.77
N THR A 203 21.90 -3.81 -30.16
CA THR A 203 22.18 -3.01 -31.35
C THR A 203 23.50 -3.42 -31.99
N SER A 204 23.56 -3.44 -33.31
CA SER A 204 24.79 -3.67 -34.08
C SER A 204 25.52 -2.36 -34.41
N ASN A 205 24.99 -1.22 -33.99
CA ASN A 205 25.55 0.09 -34.27
C ASN A 205 26.72 0.38 -33.33
N ARG A 206 27.92 0.67 -33.85
CA ARG A 206 29.08 1.04 -33.01
C ARG A 206 28.88 2.36 -32.27
N ASN A 207 28.05 3.27 -32.79
CA ASN A 207 27.70 4.52 -32.11
C ASN A 207 26.82 4.29 -30.87
N ALA A 208 26.40 3.05 -30.62
CA ALA A 208 25.73 2.65 -29.39
C ALA A 208 26.59 2.90 -28.14
N LEU A 209 27.92 2.89 -28.27
CA LEU A 209 28.83 3.13 -27.16
C LEU A 209 28.66 4.53 -26.54
N GLU A 210 28.19 5.51 -27.33
CA GLU A 210 27.99 6.91 -26.93
C GLU A 210 26.52 7.23 -26.59
N ALA A 211 25.64 6.23 -26.57
CA ALA A 211 24.22 6.47 -26.33
C ALA A 211 23.95 6.77 -24.85
N ASN A 212 23.04 7.72 -24.61
CA ASN A 212 22.51 7.95 -23.28
C ASN A 212 21.50 6.84 -22.97
N VAL A 213 21.77 6.10 -21.90
CA VAL A 213 20.94 4.99 -21.45
C VAL A 213 20.50 5.25 -20.03
N SER A 214 19.23 5.04 -19.77
CA SER A 214 18.73 4.99 -18.41
C SER A 214 17.71 3.89 -18.28
N CYS A 215 17.63 3.30 -17.10
CA CYS A 215 16.59 2.37 -16.75
C CYS A 215 15.76 2.94 -15.62
N GLU A 216 14.45 2.80 -15.72
CA GLU A 216 13.52 3.16 -14.67
C GLU A 216 12.77 1.92 -14.18
N ILE A 217 12.71 1.76 -12.86
CA ILE A 217 11.83 0.80 -12.18
C ILE A 217 10.58 1.56 -11.73
N GLN A 218 9.40 1.02 -11.97
CA GLN A 218 8.13 1.54 -11.43
C GLN A 218 7.28 0.42 -10.86
N ILE A 219 6.60 0.69 -9.74
CA ILE A 219 5.53 -0.19 -9.22
C ILE A 219 4.17 0.44 -9.53
N LEU A 220 3.36 -0.27 -10.30
CA LEU A 220 2.04 0.20 -10.74
C LEU A 220 1.14 0.57 -9.55
N ASN A 221 0.38 1.66 -9.68
CA ASN A 221 -0.53 2.19 -8.65
C ASN A 221 0.16 2.64 -7.35
N THR A 222 1.47 2.91 -7.40
CA THR A 222 2.23 3.49 -6.29
C THR A 222 3.10 4.64 -6.78
N ASN A 223 3.74 5.34 -5.86
CA ASN A 223 4.74 6.37 -6.16
C ASN A 223 6.19 5.83 -6.11
N TYR A 224 6.38 4.52 -6.06
CA TYR A 224 7.71 3.92 -6.07
C TYR A 224 8.28 3.97 -7.49
N SER A 225 9.32 4.79 -7.67
CA SER A 225 10.14 4.83 -8.87
C SER A 225 11.60 5.02 -8.50
N LYS A 226 12.49 4.35 -9.25
CA LYS A 226 13.94 4.55 -9.18
C LYS A 226 14.50 4.58 -10.59
N ILE A 227 15.47 5.45 -10.82
CA ILE A 227 16.12 5.60 -12.12
C ILE A 227 17.61 5.38 -11.93
N LEU A 228 18.18 4.53 -12.77
CA LEU A 228 19.62 4.36 -12.92
C LEU A 228 20.02 4.87 -14.30
N VAL A 229 21.03 5.73 -14.35
CA VAL A 229 21.58 6.26 -15.60
C VAL A 229 22.91 5.56 -15.83
N PHE A 230 23.16 5.13 -17.05
CA PHE A 230 24.43 4.50 -17.40
C PHE A 230 25.52 5.55 -17.40
N ASP A 231 26.54 5.33 -16.57
CA ASP A 231 27.77 6.11 -16.51
C ASP A 231 28.95 5.14 -16.52
N GLU A 232 29.89 5.32 -17.46
CA GLU A 232 31.04 4.41 -17.63
C GLU A 232 31.94 4.34 -16.38
N MET A 233 31.91 5.34 -15.49
CA MET A 233 32.71 5.34 -14.27
C MET A 233 32.08 4.54 -13.11
N GLU A 234 30.76 4.33 -13.13
CA GLU A 234 30.02 3.66 -12.05
C GLU A 234 29.31 2.37 -12.50
N SER A 235 29.13 2.18 -13.80
CA SER A 235 28.39 1.05 -14.40
C SER A 235 29.33 -0.03 -14.92
N ASN A 236 28.94 -1.30 -14.77
CA ASN A 236 29.73 -2.41 -15.25
C ASN A 236 29.73 -2.49 -16.79
N THR A 237 30.93 -2.54 -17.38
CA THR A 237 31.13 -2.92 -18.79
C THR A 237 31.75 -4.31 -18.83
N ILE A 238 31.12 -5.22 -19.57
CA ILE A 238 31.55 -6.61 -19.73
C ILE A 238 31.94 -6.85 -21.19
N GLU A 239 33.20 -7.20 -21.43
CA GLU A 239 33.67 -7.60 -22.75
C GLU A 239 33.61 -9.12 -22.89
N VAL A 240 32.93 -9.60 -23.92
CA VAL A 240 32.83 -11.03 -24.23
C VAL A 240 33.68 -11.33 -25.47
N SER A 241 34.80 -12.04 -25.27
CA SER A 241 35.73 -12.51 -26.31
C SER A 241 35.13 -13.59 -27.21
#